data_AF-A0A1Q3WXH6-F1
#
_entry.id   AF-A0A1Q3WXH6-F1
#
_cell.length_a   1.000
_cell.length_b   1.000
_cell.length_c   1.000
_cell.angle_alpha   90.00
_cell.angle_beta   90.00
_cell.angle_gamma   90.00
#
_symmetry.space_group_name_H-M   'P 1'
#
loop_
_entity.id
_entity.type
_entity.pdbx_description
1 polymer ?
#
loop_
_entity_poly.entity_id
_entity_poly.type
_entity_poly.pdbx_seq_one_letter_code
_entity_poly.pdbx_strand_id
1 'polypeptide(L)'
;MRSYFTAIAFLLIPLFCQAQYIWHELPNAPHSHRHDDMFFLNPQKGWVTNPYYNYQNPNQFGQVWTTNDGGTTWTKIFDSSTTFIRCVGFTDTQHGWFGNLEGLPYTPDTNFLYETADGGHTWSPVTHYTGFKPSGICGISVVTDSVVYAYGRYDGPACFMKTTDQGNSWVSTDMNSYAHGLVDGWFFSKDTGIVVGNVGSPSKTLILSTYDGGDSWQVRHTGNVNYEGAGRSLSLPEM
;
A
#
# COMPACT_ATOMS: atom_id res chain seq x y z
N MET A 1 -40.35 -63.88 -33.49
CA MET A 1 -39.86 -63.23 -32.25
C MET A 1 -39.04 -62.02 -32.65
N ARG A 2 -39.53 -60.80 -32.40
CA ARG A 2 -38.73 -59.56 -32.57
C ARG A 2 -38.22 -59.14 -31.19
N SER A 3 -36.90 -59.10 -31.04
CA SER A 3 -36.20 -58.61 -29.85
C SER A 3 -35.97 -57.11 -30.01
N TYR A 4 -36.31 -56.32 -29.00
CA TYR A 4 -35.93 -54.91 -28.91
C TYR A 4 -34.84 -54.79 -27.84
N PHE A 5 -33.70 -54.23 -28.21
CA PHE A 5 -32.64 -53.82 -27.29
C PHE A 5 -32.89 -52.39 -26.84
N THR A 6 -33.08 -52.18 -25.55
CA THR A 6 -33.15 -50.84 -24.95
C THR A 6 -31.75 -50.43 -24.51
N ALA A 7 -31.14 -49.47 -25.19
CA ALA A 7 -29.88 -48.86 -24.76
C ALA A 7 -30.18 -47.78 -23.70
N ILE A 8 -29.59 -47.91 -22.51
CA ILE A 8 -29.64 -46.89 -21.46
C ILE A 8 -28.41 -45.99 -21.64
N ALA A 9 -28.64 -44.72 -21.98
CA ALA A 9 -27.60 -43.71 -22.02
C ALA A 9 -27.43 -43.10 -20.62
N PHE A 10 -26.23 -43.21 -20.04
CA PHE A 10 -25.87 -42.48 -18.82
C PHE A 10 -25.43 -41.06 -19.17
N LEU A 11 -26.21 -40.08 -18.72
CA LEU A 11 -25.85 -38.66 -18.79
C LEU A 11 -24.92 -38.34 -17.62
N LEU A 12 -23.63 -38.09 -17.92
CA LEU A 12 -22.68 -37.53 -16.96
C LEU A 12 -22.91 -36.01 -16.88
N ILE A 13 -23.40 -35.53 -15.74
CA ILE A 13 -23.49 -34.10 -15.44
C ILE A 13 -22.17 -33.70 -14.76
N PRO A 14 -21.35 -32.82 -15.35
CA PRO A 14 -20.16 -32.30 -14.67
C PRO A 14 -20.60 -31.40 -13.51
N LEU A 15 -20.25 -31.80 -12.28
CA LEU A 15 -20.37 -30.95 -11.10
C LEU A 15 -19.24 -29.91 -11.14
N PHE A 16 -19.57 -28.69 -11.52
CA PHE A 16 -18.68 -27.55 -11.31
C PHE A 16 -18.79 -27.13 -9.84
N CYS A 17 -17.77 -27.43 -9.04
CA CYS A 17 -17.61 -26.83 -7.72
C CYS A 17 -17.00 -25.44 -7.94
N GLN A 18 -17.79 -24.38 -7.80
CA GLN A 18 -17.22 -23.05 -7.57
C GLN A 18 -16.91 -22.94 -6.08
N ALA A 19 -15.62 -22.86 -5.72
CA ALA A 19 -15.23 -22.41 -4.40
C ALA A 19 -15.60 -20.94 -4.27
N GLN A 20 -16.71 -20.65 -3.58
CA GLN A 20 -17.05 -19.27 -3.24
C GLN A 20 -16.23 -18.88 -2.01
N TYR A 21 -15.45 -17.81 -2.12
CA TYR A 21 -14.74 -17.25 -0.98
C TYR A 21 -15.75 -16.82 0.09
N ILE A 22 -15.56 -17.33 1.32
CA ILE A 22 -16.33 -16.91 2.48
C ILE A 22 -15.50 -15.87 3.20
N TRP A 23 -16.03 -14.66 3.32
CA TRP A 23 -15.42 -13.61 4.12
C TRP A 23 -15.70 -13.89 5.59
N HIS A 24 -14.62 -13.92 6.38
CA HIS A 24 -14.68 -14.04 7.82
C HIS A 24 -14.10 -12.78 8.45
N GLU A 25 -14.82 -12.21 9.41
CA GLU A 25 -14.26 -11.17 10.28
C GLU A 25 -13.14 -11.78 11.13
N LEU A 26 -12.01 -11.07 11.24
CA LEU A 26 -10.94 -11.43 12.16
C LEU A 26 -11.28 -10.85 13.54
N PRO A 27 -11.74 -11.66 14.51
CA PRO A 27 -12.37 -11.14 15.73
C PRO A 27 -11.43 -10.36 16.65
N ASN A 28 -10.11 -10.50 16.46
CA ASN A 28 -9.08 -9.85 17.26
C ASN A 28 -8.29 -8.79 16.47
N ALA A 29 -8.83 -8.30 15.34
CA ALA A 29 -8.20 -7.21 14.60
C ALA A 29 -8.05 -5.97 15.50
N PRO A 30 -6.97 -5.17 15.36
CA PRO A 30 -6.78 -3.98 16.16
C PRO A 30 -7.99 -3.04 16.07
N HIS A 31 -8.49 -2.55 17.20
CA HIS A 31 -9.60 -1.60 17.17
C HIS A 31 -9.13 -0.23 16.67
N SER A 32 -9.73 0.24 15.58
CA SER A 32 -9.51 1.57 15.03
C SER A 32 -10.78 2.07 14.33
N HIS A 33 -10.90 3.38 14.16
CA HIS A 33 -11.94 3.96 13.30
C HIS A 33 -11.73 3.57 11.83
N ARG A 34 -10.47 3.40 11.41
CA ARG A 34 -10.10 2.89 10.09
C ARG A 34 -8.71 2.27 10.11
N HIS A 35 -8.45 1.40 9.15
CA HIS A 35 -7.11 0.91 8.81
C HIS A 35 -6.72 1.53 7.47
N ASP A 36 -5.56 2.19 7.40
CA ASP A 36 -5.14 2.88 6.17
C ASP A 36 -4.37 1.97 5.23
N ASP A 37 -3.62 1.00 5.77
CA ASP A 37 -2.88 0.04 4.96
C ASP A 37 -2.62 -1.27 5.71
N MET A 38 -2.36 -2.33 4.96
CA MET A 38 -1.88 -3.61 5.47
C MET A 38 -0.86 -4.23 4.52
N PHE A 39 0.12 -4.92 5.10
CA PHE A 39 1.16 -5.61 4.36
C PHE A 39 1.37 -7.01 4.93
N PHE A 40 1.43 -8.02 4.07
CA PHE A 40 1.80 -9.39 4.48
C PHE A 40 3.06 -9.80 3.72
N LEU A 41 4.09 -10.20 4.47
CA LEU A 41 5.33 -10.76 3.92
C LEU A 41 5.12 -12.21 3.47
N ASN A 42 4.23 -12.92 4.17
CA ASN A 42 3.79 -14.27 3.87
C ASN A 42 2.40 -14.49 4.52
N PRO A 43 1.72 -15.64 4.32
CA PRO A 43 0.37 -15.84 4.84
C PRO A 43 0.24 -15.78 6.38
N GLN A 44 1.34 -15.82 7.13
CA GLN A 44 1.34 -15.78 8.60
C GLN A 44 1.82 -14.44 9.17
N LYS A 45 2.83 -13.82 8.54
CA LYS A 45 3.48 -12.59 9.01
C LYS A 45 2.93 -11.37 8.26
N GLY A 46 2.30 -10.48 9.01
CA GLY A 46 1.74 -9.24 8.46
C GLY A 46 1.74 -8.07 9.42
N TRP A 47 1.37 -6.91 8.87
CA TRP A 47 1.26 -5.63 9.56
C TRP A 47 0.02 -4.87 9.10
N VAL A 48 -0.55 -4.08 10.00
CA VAL A 48 -1.69 -3.18 9.74
C VAL A 48 -1.38 -1.83 10.37
N THR A 49 -1.76 -0.75 9.68
CA THR A 49 -1.61 0.62 10.19
C THR A 49 -2.96 1.24 10.55
N ASN A 50 -2.96 1.97 11.65
CA ASN A 50 -4.09 2.80 12.07
C ASN A 50 -3.60 4.26 12.06
N PRO A 51 -4.21 5.15 11.29
CA PRO A 51 -3.81 6.55 11.30
C PRO A 51 -4.28 7.23 12.57
N TYR A 52 -3.55 8.28 12.93
CA TYR A 52 -4.06 9.31 13.83
C TYR A 52 -5.24 10.04 13.19
N TYR A 53 -6.38 10.19 13.87
CA TYR A 53 -7.48 11.02 13.35
C TYR A 53 -8.15 11.83 14.46
N ASN A 54 -7.52 12.93 14.87
CA ASN A 54 -8.12 13.83 15.83
C ASN A 54 -8.90 14.96 15.16
N TYR A 55 -10.21 14.77 15.01
CA TYR A 55 -11.14 15.89 15.04
C TYR A 55 -12.05 15.88 16.28
N GLN A 56 -12.19 14.73 16.95
CA GLN A 56 -13.18 14.53 18.02
C GLN A 56 -12.75 13.55 19.12
N ASN A 57 -11.57 12.90 18.99
CA ASN A 57 -11.12 11.88 19.94
C ASN A 57 -9.63 12.07 20.28
N PRO A 58 -9.30 12.61 21.47
CA PRO A 58 -7.93 12.85 21.90
C PRO A 58 -7.13 11.57 22.18
N ASN A 59 -7.75 10.38 22.10
CA ASN A 59 -7.13 9.09 22.39
C ASN A 59 -6.80 8.26 21.14
N GLN A 60 -6.80 8.87 19.95
CA GLN A 60 -6.34 8.19 18.73
C GLN A 60 -4.88 8.51 18.46
N PHE A 61 -4.13 7.48 18.09
CA PHE A 61 -2.68 7.50 17.89
C PHE A 61 -2.39 6.86 16.53
N GLY A 62 -1.34 7.31 15.85
CA GLY A 62 -0.75 6.57 14.74
C GLY A 62 -0.16 5.27 15.26
N GLN A 63 -0.63 4.14 14.77
CA GLN A 63 -0.22 2.82 15.25
C GLN A 63 0.20 1.89 14.12
N VAL A 64 1.19 1.06 14.41
CA VAL A 64 1.53 -0.11 13.61
C VAL A 64 1.31 -1.34 14.48
N TRP A 65 0.61 -2.32 13.94
CA TRP A 65 0.36 -3.62 14.56
C TRP A 65 0.95 -4.72 13.69
N THR A 66 1.40 -5.82 14.29
CA THR A 66 1.91 -7.00 13.58
C THR A 66 1.22 -8.27 14.05
N THR A 67 1.12 -9.25 13.15
CA THR A 67 0.66 -10.62 13.41
C THR A 67 1.73 -11.61 12.97
N ASN A 68 1.80 -12.77 13.63
CA ASN A 68 2.62 -13.92 13.22
C ASN A 68 1.77 -15.18 12.95
N ASP A 69 0.45 -15.05 12.94
CA ASP A 69 -0.50 -16.17 12.86
C ASP A 69 -1.66 -15.90 11.88
N GLY A 70 -1.37 -15.13 10.82
CA GLY A 70 -2.32 -14.86 9.73
C GLY A 70 -3.43 -13.89 10.13
N GLY A 71 -3.22 -13.09 11.17
CA GLY A 71 -4.19 -12.12 11.68
C GLY A 71 -5.13 -12.66 12.75
N THR A 72 -4.84 -13.85 13.31
CA THR A 72 -5.60 -14.41 14.44
C THR A 72 -5.33 -13.62 15.73
N THR A 73 -4.09 -13.17 15.94
CA THR A 73 -3.67 -12.28 17.02
C THR A 73 -2.78 -11.16 16.50
N TRP A 74 -2.83 -10.01 17.18
CA TRP A 74 -2.11 -8.80 16.79
C TRP A 74 -1.38 -8.19 18.00
N THR A 75 -0.16 -7.72 17.77
CA THR A 75 0.68 -7.02 18.75
C THR A 75 0.97 -5.62 18.24
N LYS A 76 0.75 -4.60 19.08
CA LYS A 76 1.10 -3.21 18.75
C LYS A 76 2.62 -3.03 18.87
N ILE A 77 3.27 -2.52 17.83
CA ILE A 77 4.72 -2.31 17.79
C ILE A 77 5.11 -0.83 17.65
N PHE A 78 4.15 0.04 17.32
CA PHE A 78 4.32 1.48 17.30
C PHE A 78 3.04 2.18 17.77
N ASP A 79 3.19 3.26 18.53
CA ASP A 79 2.08 4.05 19.08
C ASP A 79 2.55 5.51 19.27
N SER A 80 1.97 6.45 18.50
CA SER A 80 2.38 7.86 18.52
C SER A 80 1.18 8.80 18.47
N SER A 81 1.15 9.79 19.36
CA SER A 81 0.06 10.80 19.40
C SER A 81 0.24 11.90 18.36
N THR A 82 1.34 11.87 17.60
CA THR A 82 1.74 12.97 16.71
C THR A 82 1.88 12.56 15.26
N THR A 83 1.86 11.26 14.96
CA THR A 83 2.20 10.69 13.64
C THR A 83 0.95 10.19 12.93
N PHE A 84 0.72 10.62 11.69
CA PHE A 84 -0.37 10.18 10.81
C PHE A 84 0.13 9.09 9.85
N ILE A 85 0.11 7.83 10.31
CA ILE A 85 0.59 6.70 9.49
C ILE A 85 -0.36 6.41 8.34
N ARG A 86 0.18 6.26 7.12
CA ARG A 86 -0.60 6.05 5.89
C ARG A 86 -0.39 4.73 5.19
N CYS A 87 0.82 4.20 5.26
CA CYS A 87 1.21 3.00 4.53
C CYS A 87 2.29 2.24 5.28
N VAL A 88 2.47 0.97 4.96
CA VAL A 88 3.51 0.12 5.55
C VAL A 88 4.04 -0.89 4.52
N GLY A 89 5.34 -1.18 4.59
CA GLY A 89 5.97 -2.22 3.76
C GLY A 89 7.20 -2.80 4.43
N PHE A 90 7.40 -4.10 4.29
CA PHE A 90 8.55 -4.83 4.85
C PHE A 90 9.22 -5.68 3.77
N THR A 91 10.55 -5.62 3.68
CA THR A 91 11.34 -6.48 2.78
C THR A 91 11.61 -7.85 3.41
N ASP A 92 11.72 -7.89 4.74
CA ASP A 92 11.84 -9.11 5.53
C ASP A 92 11.21 -8.92 6.93
N THR A 93 11.48 -9.82 7.87
CA THR A 93 10.89 -9.73 9.23
C THR A 93 11.49 -8.62 10.10
N GLN A 94 12.63 -8.06 9.70
CA GLN A 94 13.43 -7.06 10.43
C GLN A 94 13.37 -5.67 9.80
N HIS A 95 13.40 -5.59 8.47
CA HIS A 95 13.53 -4.34 7.72
C HIS A 95 12.19 -3.92 7.12
N GLY A 96 11.77 -2.69 7.43
CA GLY A 96 10.52 -2.15 6.93
C GLY A 96 10.41 -0.64 7.08
N TRP A 97 9.34 -0.10 6.50
CA TRP A 97 9.06 1.32 6.42
C TRP A 97 7.58 1.61 6.64
N PHE A 98 7.27 2.80 7.15
CA PHE A 98 5.92 3.35 7.10
C PHE A 98 5.94 4.82 6.70
N GLY A 99 4.94 5.23 5.91
CA GLY A 99 4.76 6.62 5.49
C GLY A 99 3.95 7.43 6.49
N ASN A 100 4.28 8.71 6.63
CA ASN A 100 3.53 9.70 7.42
C ASN A 100 3.15 10.90 6.54
N LEU A 101 2.15 11.70 6.96
CA LEU A 101 1.80 12.97 6.32
C LEU A 101 2.18 14.17 7.19
N GLU A 102 3.04 15.05 6.67
CA GLU A 102 3.37 16.33 7.28
C GLU A 102 2.25 17.35 7.00
N GLY A 103 2.06 18.30 7.94
CA GLY A 103 1.24 19.49 7.73
C GLY A 103 -0.27 19.28 7.86
N LEU A 104 -0.70 18.09 8.32
CA LEU A 104 -2.10 17.86 8.68
C LEU A 104 -2.43 18.53 10.03
N PRO A 105 -3.68 19.00 10.21
CA PRO A 105 -4.15 19.48 11.50
C PRO A 105 -3.86 18.46 12.62
N TYR A 106 -3.29 18.94 13.72
CA TYR A 106 -2.95 18.13 14.90
C TYR A 106 -1.92 17.02 14.67
N THR A 107 -1.22 17.01 13.53
CA THR A 107 -0.08 16.12 13.24
C THR A 107 1.21 16.96 13.23
N PRO A 108 1.84 17.21 14.39
CA PRO A 108 3.06 18.01 14.47
C PRO A 108 4.30 17.27 13.95
N ASP A 109 4.19 15.97 13.66
CA ASP A 109 5.26 15.18 13.07
C ASP A 109 5.53 15.60 11.61
N THR A 110 6.76 16.04 11.35
CA THR A 110 7.21 16.54 10.04
C THR A 110 8.02 15.52 9.25
N ASN A 111 8.23 14.31 9.79
CA ASN A 111 8.93 13.24 9.09
C ASN A 111 7.97 12.57 8.10
N PHE A 112 8.36 12.40 6.84
CA PHE A 112 7.48 11.82 5.81
C PHE A 112 7.57 10.28 5.71
N LEU A 113 8.67 9.69 6.18
CA LEU A 113 8.96 8.26 6.11
C LEU A 113 9.77 7.84 7.34
N TYR A 114 9.40 6.71 7.92
CA TYR A 114 10.13 6.04 8.98
C TYR A 114 10.63 4.68 8.52
N GLU A 115 11.70 4.20 9.12
CA GLU A 115 12.27 2.88 8.90
C GLU A 115 12.50 2.13 10.21
N THR A 116 12.60 0.81 10.11
CA THR A 116 13.01 -0.09 11.17
C THR A 116 14.00 -1.12 10.62
N ALA A 117 14.91 -1.58 11.47
CA ALA A 117 15.83 -2.68 11.18
C ALA A 117 15.76 -3.81 12.24
N ASP A 118 14.75 -3.76 13.12
CA ASP A 118 14.57 -4.71 14.21
C ASP A 118 13.17 -5.33 14.26
N GLY A 119 12.41 -5.27 13.15
CA GLY A 119 11.06 -5.82 13.04
C GLY A 119 9.98 -4.89 13.59
N GLY A 120 10.32 -3.61 13.73
CA GLY A 120 9.46 -2.54 14.20
C GLY A 120 9.41 -2.40 15.72
N HIS A 121 10.38 -2.95 16.45
CA HIS A 121 10.54 -2.64 17.88
C HIS A 121 11.01 -1.20 18.08
N THR A 122 11.85 -0.70 17.18
CA THR A 122 12.24 0.71 17.09
C THR A 122 12.05 1.24 15.68
N TRP A 123 11.73 2.53 15.60
CA TRP A 123 11.51 3.25 14.35
C TRP A 123 12.27 4.57 14.36
N SER A 124 12.96 4.87 13.26
CA SER A 124 13.68 6.14 13.06
C SER A 124 13.23 6.84 11.78
N PRO A 125 13.23 8.17 11.73
CA PRO A 125 12.99 8.89 10.49
C PRO A 125 14.05 8.57 9.43
N VAL A 126 13.64 8.38 8.18
CA VAL A 126 14.57 8.27 7.04
C VAL A 126 15.17 9.65 6.75
N THR A 127 16.49 9.78 6.88
CA THR A 127 17.21 11.06 6.67
C THR A 127 18.24 11.00 5.55
N HIS A 128 18.60 9.80 5.10
CA HIS A 128 19.57 9.49 4.05
C HIS A 128 18.90 9.43 2.66
N TYR A 129 18.43 10.58 2.20
CA TYR A 129 17.86 10.72 0.86
C TYR A 129 18.44 11.91 0.09
N THR A 130 18.34 11.86 -1.23
CA THR A 130 18.71 12.95 -2.13
C THR A 130 17.50 13.42 -2.93
N GLY A 131 17.54 14.68 -3.39
CA GLY A 131 16.49 15.24 -4.26
C GLY A 131 15.38 15.96 -3.49
N PHE A 132 14.15 15.84 -3.98
CA PHE A 132 13.00 16.61 -3.51
C PHE A 132 12.52 16.16 -2.12
N LYS A 133 12.27 17.08 -1.17
CA LYS A 133 11.70 16.71 0.15
C LYS A 133 10.20 16.44 -0.01
N PRO A 134 9.70 15.20 0.23
CA PRO A 134 8.27 14.93 0.25
C PRO A 134 7.60 15.59 1.47
N SER A 135 6.34 16.02 1.30
CA SER A 135 5.47 16.44 2.41
C SER A 135 4.66 15.29 3.01
N GLY A 136 4.91 14.07 2.56
CA GLY A 136 4.29 12.87 3.06
C GLY A 136 4.31 11.73 2.05
N ILE A 137 4.14 10.51 2.56
CA ILE A 137 4.13 9.29 1.76
C ILE A 137 2.81 8.56 1.98
N CYS A 138 1.99 8.44 0.94
CA CYS A 138 0.69 7.75 0.99
C CYS A 138 0.78 6.26 0.70
N GLY A 139 1.79 5.80 -0.03
CA GLY A 139 1.87 4.40 -0.46
C GLY A 139 3.31 3.93 -0.62
N ILE A 140 3.52 2.63 -0.42
CA ILE A 140 4.80 1.94 -0.56
C ILE A 140 4.58 0.66 -1.39
N SER A 141 5.54 0.35 -2.26
CA SER A 141 5.61 -0.93 -2.97
C SER A 141 6.96 -1.57 -2.72
N VAL A 142 6.94 -2.70 -2.01
CA VAL A 142 8.10 -3.59 -1.83
C VAL A 142 8.15 -4.55 -3.00
N VAL A 143 9.21 -4.48 -3.82
CA VAL A 143 9.31 -5.26 -5.06
C VAL A 143 10.27 -6.42 -4.92
N THR A 144 11.38 -6.20 -4.23
CA THR A 144 12.38 -7.21 -3.87
C THR A 144 12.91 -6.89 -2.46
N ASP A 145 13.87 -7.65 -1.96
CA ASP A 145 14.55 -7.36 -0.70
C ASP A 145 15.26 -5.99 -0.67
N SER A 146 15.65 -5.47 -1.84
CA SER A 146 16.50 -4.29 -1.99
C SER A 146 15.84 -3.15 -2.76
N VAL A 147 14.79 -3.44 -3.55
CA VAL A 147 14.07 -2.44 -4.34
C VAL A 147 12.71 -2.13 -3.73
N VAL A 148 12.56 -0.90 -3.26
CA VAL A 148 11.32 -0.38 -2.67
C VAL A 148 11.01 0.99 -3.26
N TYR A 149 9.72 1.21 -3.54
CA TYR A 149 9.18 2.46 -4.04
C TYR A 149 8.24 3.08 -3.03
N ALA A 150 8.22 4.41 -2.95
CA ALA A 150 7.28 5.16 -2.14
C ALA A 150 6.70 6.34 -2.92
N TYR A 151 5.43 6.64 -2.69
CA TYR A 151 4.66 7.63 -3.44
C TYR A 151 4.23 8.76 -2.52
N GLY A 152 4.20 9.99 -3.05
CA GLY A 152 3.88 11.21 -2.33
C GLY A 152 2.46 11.26 -1.74
N ARG A 153 1.89 12.47 -1.61
CA ARG A 153 0.57 12.65 -0.98
C ARG A 153 -0.53 13.07 -1.95
N TYR A 154 -1.78 12.89 -1.53
CA TYR A 154 -2.97 13.10 -2.37
C TYR A 154 -3.22 14.56 -2.73
N ASP A 155 -2.85 15.47 -1.86
CA ASP A 155 -3.02 16.92 -2.00
C ASP A 155 -1.71 17.62 -2.39
N GLY A 156 -0.70 16.85 -2.82
CA GLY A 156 0.56 17.37 -3.34
C GLY A 156 1.48 18.00 -2.29
N PRO A 157 2.73 18.32 -2.64
CA PRO A 157 3.34 18.12 -3.96
C PRO A 157 3.53 16.64 -4.32
N ALA A 158 3.48 16.34 -5.62
CA ALA A 158 3.67 14.98 -6.13
C ALA A 158 5.15 14.60 -6.03
N CYS A 159 5.41 13.39 -5.52
CA CYS A 159 6.76 12.88 -5.31
C CYS A 159 6.80 11.37 -5.57
N PHE A 160 7.93 10.89 -6.04
CA PHE A 160 8.26 9.48 -6.17
C PHE A 160 9.63 9.23 -5.53
N MET A 161 9.71 8.26 -4.63
CA MET A 161 10.95 7.85 -3.99
C MET A 161 11.29 6.41 -4.32
N LYS A 162 12.60 6.13 -4.41
CA LYS A 162 13.14 4.81 -4.70
C LYS A 162 14.37 4.53 -3.84
N THR A 163 14.48 3.31 -3.36
CA THR A 163 15.74 2.69 -2.93
C THR A 163 16.01 1.45 -3.78
N THR A 164 17.29 1.13 -3.99
CA THR A 164 17.76 -0.11 -4.61
C THR A 164 18.82 -0.82 -3.76
N ASP A 165 18.97 -0.40 -2.50
CA ASP A 165 20.01 -0.85 -1.58
C ASP A 165 19.45 -1.14 -0.18
N GLN A 166 18.23 -1.70 -0.12
CA GLN A 166 17.54 -2.08 1.13
C GLN A 166 17.25 -0.88 2.04
N GLY A 167 17.06 0.30 1.44
CA GLY A 167 16.79 1.54 2.17
C GLY A 167 18.02 2.20 2.77
N ASN A 168 19.25 1.74 2.48
CA ASN A 168 20.48 2.43 2.93
C ASN A 168 20.64 3.82 2.29
N SER A 169 20.07 4.02 1.10
CA SER A 169 19.92 5.33 0.47
C SER A 169 18.61 5.42 -0.32
N TRP A 170 18.06 6.63 -0.38
CA TRP A 170 16.86 6.93 -1.15
C TRP A 170 17.10 8.05 -2.17
N VAL A 171 16.51 7.92 -3.35
CA VAL A 171 16.40 8.99 -4.35
C VAL A 171 14.95 9.45 -4.39
N SER A 172 14.74 10.75 -4.24
CA SER A 172 13.42 11.39 -4.24
C SER A 172 13.28 12.35 -5.42
N THR A 173 12.31 12.08 -6.29
CA THR A 173 12.07 12.80 -7.54
C THR A 173 10.81 13.66 -7.43
N ASP A 174 10.94 14.93 -7.81
CA ASP A 174 9.80 15.84 -7.98
C ASP A 174 8.94 15.41 -9.18
N MET A 175 7.67 15.12 -8.95
CA MET A 175 6.71 14.67 -9.96
C MET A 175 5.69 15.74 -10.34
N ASN A 176 5.86 16.98 -9.89
CA ASN A 176 4.91 18.08 -10.12
C ASN A 176 4.71 18.43 -11.61
N SER A 177 5.66 18.06 -12.48
CA SER A 177 5.51 18.20 -13.94
C SER A 177 4.50 17.23 -14.55
N TYR A 178 4.19 16.13 -13.86
CA TYR A 178 3.22 15.13 -14.30
C TYR A 178 1.90 15.20 -13.51
N ALA A 179 1.97 15.40 -12.19
CA ALA A 179 0.84 15.25 -11.28
C ALA A 179 0.82 16.34 -10.22
N HIS A 180 -0.35 16.67 -9.69
CA HIS A 180 -0.50 17.49 -8.48
C HIS A 180 -0.24 16.67 -7.21
N GLY A 181 -0.83 15.46 -7.13
CA GLY A 181 -0.56 14.49 -6.08
C GLY A 181 -0.35 13.10 -6.65
N LEU A 182 0.46 12.27 -5.99
CA LEU A 182 0.75 10.90 -6.38
C LEU A 182 0.54 10.00 -5.17
N VAL A 183 -0.46 9.13 -5.19
CA VAL A 183 -1.03 8.52 -3.98
C VAL A 183 -0.58 7.08 -3.79
N ASP A 184 -0.52 6.33 -4.87
CA ASP A 184 -0.36 4.88 -4.83
C ASP A 184 0.29 4.37 -6.11
N GLY A 185 0.67 3.10 -6.13
CA GLY A 185 1.31 2.48 -7.27
C GLY A 185 1.57 1.00 -7.07
N TRP A 186 1.88 0.33 -8.17
CA TRP A 186 2.17 -1.09 -8.19
C TRP A 186 3.27 -1.37 -9.21
N PHE A 187 4.34 -2.01 -8.75
CA PHE A 187 5.45 -2.45 -9.57
C PHE A 187 5.38 -3.95 -9.81
N PHE A 188 5.36 -4.34 -11.07
CA PHE A 188 5.32 -5.73 -11.52
C PHE A 188 6.73 -6.36 -11.59
N SER A 189 7.75 -5.52 -11.63
CA SER A 189 9.16 -5.88 -11.58
C SER A 189 9.98 -4.71 -11.04
N LYS A 190 11.28 -4.93 -10.83
CA LYS A 190 12.19 -3.89 -10.33
C LYS A 190 12.26 -2.62 -11.19
N ASP A 191 11.82 -2.67 -12.45
CA ASP A 191 11.90 -1.52 -13.36
C ASP A 191 10.55 -1.18 -14.02
N THR A 192 9.51 -2.01 -13.88
CA THR A 192 8.22 -1.78 -14.57
C THR A 192 7.08 -1.67 -13.58
N GLY A 193 6.36 -0.56 -13.63
CA GLY A 193 5.26 -0.28 -12.71
C GLY A 193 4.33 0.82 -13.19
N ILE A 194 3.26 0.98 -12.45
CA ILE A 194 2.30 2.06 -12.58
C ILE A 194 2.22 2.84 -11.27
N VAL A 195 1.96 4.13 -11.40
CA VAL A 195 1.63 5.00 -10.27
C VAL A 195 0.38 5.79 -10.61
N VAL A 196 -0.41 6.08 -9.58
CA VAL A 196 -1.69 6.75 -9.71
C VAL A 196 -1.73 7.99 -8.84
N GLY A 197 -2.44 8.99 -9.32
CA GLY A 197 -2.50 10.29 -8.68
C GLY A 197 -3.59 11.16 -9.27
N ASN A 198 -3.39 12.46 -9.18
CA ASN A 198 -4.32 13.43 -9.72
C ASN A 198 -3.62 14.59 -10.43
N VAL A 199 -4.34 15.23 -11.35
CA VAL A 199 -3.89 16.38 -12.13
C VAL A 199 -5.03 17.39 -12.35
N GLY A 200 -4.69 18.65 -12.53
CA GLY A 200 -5.62 19.73 -12.87
C GLY A 200 -6.40 20.31 -11.68
N SER A 201 -7.22 21.32 -11.96
CA SER A 201 -8.14 21.96 -11.02
C SER A 201 -9.45 22.28 -11.75
N PRO A 202 -10.58 21.62 -11.42
CA PRO A 202 -10.73 20.55 -10.42
C PRO A 202 -9.91 19.29 -10.75
N SER A 203 -9.51 18.55 -9.71
CA SER A 203 -8.62 17.39 -9.87
C SER A 203 -9.29 16.26 -10.66
N LYS A 204 -8.50 15.55 -11.47
CA LYS A 204 -8.91 14.35 -12.22
C LYS A 204 -7.89 13.24 -11.98
N THR A 205 -8.31 11.99 -12.08
CA THR A 205 -7.40 10.83 -11.96
C THR A 205 -6.30 10.89 -13.02
N LEU A 206 -5.10 10.46 -12.65
CA LEU A 206 -3.96 10.27 -13.53
C LEU A 206 -3.36 8.89 -13.29
N ILE A 207 -3.03 8.19 -14.37
CA ILE A 207 -2.23 6.95 -14.33
C ILE A 207 -0.96 7.18 -15.16
N LEU A 208 0.19 6.98 -14.53
CA LEU A 208 1.50 6.98 -15.18
C LEU A 208 2.08 5.57 -15.16
N SER A 209 2.94 5.26 -16.13
CA SER A 209 3.74 4.03 -16.15
C SER A 209 5.22 4.34 -16.37
N THR A 210 6.07 3.47 -15.84
CA THR A 210 7.52 3.45 -16.09
C THR A 210 7.96 2.06 -16.53
N TYR A 211 9.07 1.99 -17.28
CA TYR A 211 9.76 0.75 -17.68
C TYR A 211 11.25 0.76 -17.32
N ASP A 212 11.71 1.82 -16.63
CA ASP A 212 13.08 2.06 -16.20
C ASP A 212 13.15 2.36 -14.68
N GLY A 213 12.15 1.89 -13.93
CA GLY A 213 12.13 1.96 -12.48
C GLY A 213 11.96 3.37 -11.94
N GLY A 214 11.28 4.24 -12.68
CA GLY A 214 10.90 5.60 -12.30
C GLY A 214 11.82 6.70 -12.83
N ASP A 215 12.80 6.36 -13.67
CA ASP A 215 13.69 7.34 -14.29
C ASP A 215 12.95 8.15 -15.38
N SER A 216 12.00 7.53 -16.08
CA SER A 216 11.06 8.19 -16.98
C SER A 216 9.63 7.69 -16.85
N TRP A 217 8.68 8.54 -17.24
CA TRP A 217 7.25 8.30 -17.05
C TRP A 217 6.45 8.59 -18.32
N GLN A 218 5.44 7.75 -18.56
CA GLN A 218 4.48 7.90 -19.65
C GLN A 218 3.07 8.04 -19.07
N VAL A 219 2.31 9.04 -19.52
CA VAL A 219 0.89 9.15 -19.20
C VAL A 219 0.13 8.04 -19.92
N ARG A 220 -0.57 7.21 -19.15
CA ARG A 220 -1.42 6.12 -19.66
C ARG A 220 -2.88 6.50 -19.67
N HIS A 221 -3.31 7.28 -18.68
CA HIS A 221 -4.69 7.70 -18.57
C HIS A 221 -4.80 9.02 -17.82
N THR A 222 -5.70 9.88 -18.29
CA THR A 222 -6.20 11.04 -17.55
C THR A 222 -7.71 10.94 -17.52
N GLY A 223 -8.29 10.93 -16.32
CA GLY A 223 -9.72 10.87 -16.11
C GLY A 223 -10.43 12.05 -16.76
N ASN A 224 -11.68 11.83 -17.16
CA ASN A 224 -12.56 12.89 -17.68
C ASN A 224 -13.57 13.38 -16.63
N VAL A 225 -13.61 12.73 -15.46
CA VAL A 225 -14.49 13.08 -14.34
C VAL A 225 -13.73 13.88 -13.30
N ASN A 226 -14.35 14.95 -12.81
CA ASN A 226 -13.81 15.76 -11.73
C ASN A 226 -13.92 14.99 -10.40
N TYR A 227 -12.88 15.08 -9.59
CA TYR A 227 -12.74 14.44 -8.28
C TYR A 227 -12.77 12.90 -8.31
N GLU A 228 -12.50 12.31 -9.47
CA GLU A 228 -12.22 10.88 -9.59
C GLU A 228 -10.89 10.55 -8.92
N GLY A 229 -10.88 9.53 -8.06
CA GLY A 229 -9.68 9.02 -7.40
C GLY A 229 -9.32 7.60 -7.86
N ALA A 230 -8.04 7.27 -7.79
CA ALA A 230 -7.52 5.94 -8.03
C ALA A 230 -6.63 5.49 -6.87
N GLY A 231 -6.68 4.21 -6.54
CA GLY A 231 -5.88 3.57 -5.51
C GLY A 231 -5.82 2.06 -5.73
N ARG A 232 -4.91 1.38 -5.04
CA ARG A 232 -4.78 -0.06 -5.07
C ARG A 232 -5.86 -0.69 -4.19
N SER A 233 -6.47 -1.75 -4.70
CA SER A 233 -7.21 -2.71 -3.87
C SER A 233 -6.36 -3.96 -3.66
N LEU A 234 -6.40 -4.50 -2.45
CA LEU A 234 -5.84 -5.82 -2.16
C LEU A 234 -6.73 -6.87 -2.85
N SER A 235 -6.26 -7.39 -3.97
CA SER A 235 -6.74 -8.67 -4.50
C SER A 235 -5.64 -9.69 -4.26
N LEU A 236 -5.98 -10.79 -3.58
CA LEU A 236 -5.08 -11.94 -3.54
C LEU A 236 -4.93 -12.45 -4.99
N PRO A 237 -3.71 -12.72 -5.48
CA PRO A 237 -3.57 -13.42 -6.75
C PRO A 237 -4.28 -14.77 -6.63
N GLU A 238 -5.01 -15.15 -7.67
CA GLU A 238 -5.50 -16.52 -7.84
C GLU A 238 -4.31 -17.47 -7.71
N MET A 239 -4.34 -18.38 -6.73
CA MET A 239 -3.35 -19.46 -6.56
C MET A 239 -3.59 -20.58 -7.55
#